data_AF-A0A415P9C8-F1
#
_entry.id   AF-A0A415P9C8-F1
#
_cell.length_a   1.000
_cell.length_b   1.000
_cell.length_c   1.000
_cell.angle_alpha   90.00
_cell.angle_beta   90.00
_cell.angle_gamma   90.00
#
_symmetry.space_group_name_H-M   'P 1'
#
loop_
_entity.id
_entity.type
_entity.pdbx_description
1 polymer ?
#
loop_
_entity_poly.entity_id
_entity_poly.type
_entity_poly.pdbx_seq_one_letter_code
_entity_poly.pdbx_strand_id
1 'polypeptide(L)'
;MIYSFIKITIIIIEENRSLDNPFPIICLFLTLLRTIFRLFILPLRLCVINMPKIRITMIDSTQNMYGGRSMDTLTRLKQLMKQKKMSTYKLAQESGLPLSTITSLFRKGNCPTIPTLEGLCAGLGISLSEFFYEPGDEIPNDEETKQLLAKWNMLSLMEKKVIFDVINIVIDDENSKENL
;
A
#
# COMPACT_ATOMS: atom_id res chain seq x y z
N MET A 1 10.13 -20.53 -20.25
CA MET A 1 10.88 -21.80 -20.19
C MET A 1 10.22 -22.84 -19.29
N ILE A 2 9.90 -22.51 -18.03
CA ILE A 2 9.28 -23.44 -17.05
C ILE A 2 7.94 -24.00 -17.55
N TYR A 3 7.08 -23.15 -18.13
CA TYR A 3 5.78 -23.57 -18.69
C TYR A 3 5.89 -24.56 -19.85
N SER A 4 6.95 -24.46 -20.65
CA SER A 4 7.20 -25.38 -21.77
C SER A 4 7.70 -26.74 -21.28
N PHE A 5 8.52 -26.74 -20.20
CA PHE A 5 8.96 -27.95 -19.52
C PHE A 5 7.81 -28.72 -18.85
N ILE A 6 6.89 -28.01 -18.19
CA ILE A 6 5.71 -28.62 -17.57
C ILE A 6 4.81 -29.24 -18.64
N LYS A 7 4.62 -28.57 -19.78
CA LYS A 7 3.81 -29.07 -20.89
C LYS A 7 4.41 -30.33 -21.53
N ILE A 8 5.73 -30.37 -21.73
CA ILE A 8 6.44 -31.57 -22.23
C ILE A 8 6.36 -32.73 -21.22
N THR A 9 6.45 -32.42 -19.92
CA THR A 9 6.33 -33.43 -18.86
C THR A 9 4.95 -34.08 -18.84
N ILE A 10 3.88 -33.28 -18.98
CA ILE A 10 2.51 -33.79 -19.02
C ILE A 10 2.30 -34.67 -20.26
N ILE A 11 2.80 -34.27 -21.43
CA ILE A 11 2.71 -35.04 -22.68
C ILE A 11 3.42 -36.40 -22.54
N ILE A 12 4.64 -36.44 -21.97
CA ILE A 12 5.37 -37.70 -21.76
C ILE A 12 4.64 -38.63 -20.79
N ILE A 13 3.98 -38.10 -19.77
CA ILE A 13 3.18 -38.89 -18.81
C ILE A 13 1.92 -39.46 -19.48
N GLU A 14 1.29 -38.70 -20.37
CA GLU A 14 0.04 -39.09 -21.03
C GLU A 14 0.27 -40.17 -22.11
N GLU A 15 1.41 -40.13 -22.80
CA GLU A 15 1.76 -41.06 -23.87
C GLU A 15 2.32 -42.42 -23.38
N ASN A 16 2.77 -42.51 -22.12
CA ASN A 16 3.32 -43.75 -21.54
C ASN A 16 2.32 -44.56 -20.70
N ARG A 17 1.01 -44.29 -20.79
CA ARG A 17 -0.05 -44.97 -20.00
C ARG A 17 -0.26 -46.45 -20.39
N SER A 18 0.34 -46.93 -21.47
CA SER A 18 0.06 -48.24 -22.07
C SER A 18 1.13 -49.33 -21.84
N LEU A 19 2.09 -49.12 -20.93
CA LEU A 19 3.17 -50.09 -20.66
C LEU A 19 2.97 -50.76 -19.28
N ASP A 20 2.87 -52.10 -19.28
CA ASP A 20 2.59 -52.97 -18.12
C ASP A 20 3.64 -52.95 -16.98
N ASN A 21 4.62 -52.04 -16.99
CA ASN A 21 5.50 -51.81 -15.84
C ASN A 21 6.20 -50.43 -15.90
N PRO A 22 5.60 -49.37 -15.32
CA PRO A 22 6.11 -47.99 -15.48
C PRO A 22 7.21 -47.61 -14.47
N PHE A 23 7.57 -48.51 -13.53
CA PHE A 23 8.52 -48.23 -12.45
C PHE A 23 9.91 -47.70 -12.88
N PRO A 24 10.61 -48.26 -13.88
CA PRO A 24 11.96 -47.79 -14.22
C PRO A 24 11.95 -46.41 -14.89
N ILE A 25 10.92 -46.11 -15.70
CA ILE A 25 10.80 -44.85 -16.45
C ILE A 25 10.44 -43.70 -15.50
N ILE A 26 9.50 -43.93 -14.56
CA ILE A 26 9.14 -42.94 -13.54
C ILE A 26 10.32 -42.65 -12.63
N CYS A 27 11.11 -43.67 -12.25
CA CYS A 27 12.26 -43.49 -11.38
C CYS A 27 13.39 -42.70 -12.06
N LEU A 28 13.64 -42.97 -13.36
CA LEU A 28 14.60 -42.19 -14.16
C LEU A 28 14.12 -40.73 -14.34
N PHE A 29 12.82 -40.52 -14.51
CA PHE A 29 12.25 -39.18 -14.64
C PHE A 29 12.34 -38.37 -13.34
N LEU A 30 12.00 -38.96 -12.20
CA LEU A 30 12.09 -38.31 -10.88
C LEU A 30 13.54 -37.99 -10.50
N THR A 31 14.49 -38.86 -10.85
CA THR A 31 15.93 -38.59 -10.64
C THR A 31 16.45 -37.50 -11.57
N LEU A 32 16.02 -37.45 -12.83
CA LEU A 32 16.35 -36.35 -13.73
C LEU A 32 15.78 -35.03 -13.23
N LEU A 33 14.50 -35.02 -12.80
CA LEU A 33 13.83 -33.83 -12.28
C LEU A 33 14.52 -33.32 -11.01
N ARG A 34 14.92 -34.21 -10.10
CA ARG A 34 15.67 -33.88 -8.87
C ARG A 34 17.06 -33.33 -9.17
N THR A 35 17.70 -33.81 -10.24
CA THR A 35 19.02 -33.35 -10.68
C THR A 35 18.94 -31.99 -11.38
N ILE A 36 17.93 -31.77 -12.23
CA ILE A 36 17.63 -30.48 -12.86
C ILE A 36 17.28 -29.44 -11.80
N PHE A 37 16.44 -29.79 -10.82
CA PHE A 37 16.14 -28.90 -9.69
C PHE A 37 17.39 -28.58 -8.88
N ARG A 38 18.28 -29.55 -8.64
CA ARG A 38 19.56 -29.30 -7.98
C ARG A 38 20.47 -28.38 -8.79
N LEU A 39 20.59 -28.55 -10.12
CA LEU A 39 21.42 -27.70 -10.96
C LEU A 39 20.86 -26.28 -11.12
N PHE A 40 19.54 -26.09 -11.10
CA PHE A 40 18.92 -24.77 -11.28
C PHE A 40 18.66 -24.00 -9.97
N ILE A 41 18.46 -24.68 -8.83
CA ILE A 41 18.20 -24.02 -7.54
C ILE A 41 19.50 -23.66 -6.80
N LEU A 42 20.61 -24.39 -7.01
CA LEU A 42 21.90 -24.06 -6.39
C LEU A 42 22.45 -22.67 -6.79
N PRO A 43 22.40 -22.23 -8.07
CA PRO A 43 22.88 -20.89 -8.44
C PRO A 43 21.99 -19.76 -7.89
N LEU A 44 20.72 -20.03 -7.59
CA LEU A 44 19.85 -19.05 -6.92
C LEU A 44 20.20 -18.87 -5.43
N ARG A 45 20.74 -19.90 -4.76
CA ARG A 45 21.15 -19.79 -3.35
C ARG A 45 22.47 -19.05 -3.16
N LEU A 46 23.39 -19.10 -4.12
CA LEU A 46 24.67 -18.36 -4.07
C LEU A 46 24.54 -16.90 -4.53
N CYS A 47 23.55 -16.59 -5.38
CA CYS A 47 23.30 -15.21 -5.83
C CYS A 47 22.70 -14.31 -4.74
N VAL A 48 21.91 -14.86 -3.81
CA VAL A 48 21.21 -14.08 -2.76
C VAL A 48 22.15 -13.63 -1.62
N ILE A 49 23.35 -14.19 -1.49
CA ILE A 49 24.23 -13.94 -0.33
C ILE A 49 25.31 -12.87 -0.57
N ASN A 50 25.48 -12.39 -1.81
CA ASN A 50 26.54 -11.44 -2.13
C ASN A 50 26.04 -10.27 -3.00
N MET A 51 25.04 -9.55 -2.47
CA MET A 51 24.79 -8.17 -2.86
C MET A 51 25.57 -7.25 -1.91
N PRO A 52 26.49 -6.40 -2.39
CA PRO A 52 27.02 -5.33 -1.57
C PRO A 52 25.84 -4.47 -1.10
N LYS A 53 25.78 -4.15 0.20
CA LYS A 53 24.79 -3.24 0.78
C LYS A 53 25.02 -1.83 0.22
N ILE A 54 24.62 -1.61 -1.02
CA ILE A 54 24.49 -0.28 -1.60
C ILE A 54 23.28 0.33 -0.90
N ARG A 55 23.56 1.32 -0.06
CA ARG A 55 22.56 2.16 0.60
C ARG A 55 21.91 3.03 -0.48
N ILE A 56 21.00 2.44 -1.24
CA ILE A 56 20.06 3.19 -2.05
C ILE A 56 19.11 3.86 -1.05
N THR A 57 19.28 5.16 -0.84
CA THR A 57 18.20 6.01 -0.33
C THR A 57 17.08 5.94 -1.36
N MET A 58 16.18 4.98 -1.18
CA MET A 58 14.96 4.87 -1.96
C MET A 58 14.11 6.09 -1.62
N ILE A 59 14.09 7.06 -2.52
CA ILE A 59 12.83 7.75 -2.80
C ILE A 59 11.95 6.64 -3.36
N ASP A 60 11.02 6.15 -2.54
CA ASP A 60 10.08 5.10 -2.94
C ASP A 60 9.10 5.67 -3.95
N SER A 61 9.43 5.53 -5.23
CA SER A 61 8.61 5.95 -6.37
C SER A 61 7.56 4.91 -6.76
N THR A 62 7.27 3.88 -5.94
CA THR A 62 6.30 2.84 -6.29
C THR A 62 4.89 3.03 -5.71
N GLN A 63 4.61 4.18 -5.08
CA GLN A 63 3.28 4.52 -4.56
C GLN A 63 2.61 5.63 -5.38
N ASN A 64 2.21 5.39 -6.63
CA ASN A 64 1.16 6.21 -7.25
C ASN A 64 0.50 5.54 -8.47
N MET A 65 -0.43 4.61 -8.22
CA MET A 65 -1.45 4.18 -9.20
C MET A 65 -2.87 4.28 -8.64
N TYR A 66 -3.03 4.31 -7.32
CA TYR A 66 -4.14 4.97 -6.65
C TYR A 66 -3.61 6.34 -6.21
N GLY A 67 -4.34 7.42 -6.47
CA GLY A 67 -3.92 8.81 -6.29
C GLY A 67 -3.62 9.21 -4.83
N GLY A 68 -2.61 8.59 -4.24
CA GLY A 68 -2.13 8.86 -2.89
C GLY A 68 -1.19 10.06 -2.93
N ARG A 69 -1.65 11.21 -2.42
CA ARG A 69 -0.76 12.32 -2.10
C ARG A 69 0.20 11.87 -0.99
N SER A 70 1.51 11.93 -1.24
CA SER A 70 2.52 11.65 -0.21
C SER A 70 2.57 12.83 0.78
N MET A 71 2.03 12.64 1.99
CA MET A 71 2.03 13.65 3.05
C MET A 71 3.41 13.76 3.73
N ASP A 72 3.94 14.99 3.84
CA ASP A 72 5.09 15.27 4.72
C ASP A 72 4.62 15.45 6.18
N THR A 73 4.78 14.39 6.96
CA THR A 73 4.35 14.32 8.36
C THR A 73 4.99 15.39 9.24
N LEU A 74 6.27 15.75 9.01
CA LEU A 74 6.96 16.75 9.83
C LEU A 74 6.49 18.16 9.51
N THR A 75 6.24 18.45 8.23
CA THR A 75 5.68 19.73 7.81
C THR A 75 4.27 19.89 8.36
N ARG A 76 3.43 18.86 8.30
CA ARG A 76 2.10 18.85 8.91
C ARG A 76 2.17 19.10 10.42
N LEU A 77 3.07 18.42 11.12
CA LEU A 77 3.26 18.59 12.56
C LEU A 77 3.63 20.03 12.91
N LYS A 78 4.53 20.67 12.14
CA LYS A 78 4.89 22.08 12.32
C LYS A 78 3.69 23.02 12.09
N GLN A 79 2.85 22.75 11.10
CA GLN A 79 1.65 23.55 10.83
C GLN A 79 0.69 23.49 12.03
N LEU A 80 0.41 22.29 12.54
CA LEU A 80 -0.47 22.08 13.69
C LEU A 80 0.08 22.75 14.96
N MET A 81 1.39 22.62 15.19
CA MET A 81 2.07 23.33 16.29
C MET A 81 1.93 24.85 16.16
N LYS A 82 2.09 25.40 14.95
CA LYS A 82 1.94 26.85 14.69
C LYS A 82 0.51 27.32 14.93
N GLN A 83 -0.49 26.58 14.46
CA GLN A 83 -1.91 26.87 14.68
C GLN A 83 -2.26 26.92 16.16
N LYS A 84 -1.75 25.97 16.95
CA LYS A 84 -1.98 25.89 18.40
C LYS A 84 -0.99 26.72 19.25
N LYS A 85 -0.11 27.51 18.62
CA LYS A 85 0.97 28.29 19.26
C LYS A 85 1.80 27.45 20.26
N MET A 86 2.09 26.22 19.87
CA MET A 86 2.78 25.24 20.72
C MET A 86 4.28 25.22 20.42
N SER A 87 5.10 25.37 21.47
CA SER A 87 6.55 25.19 21.37
C SER A 87 6.92 23.71 21.41
N THR A 88 8.12 23.35 20.95
CA THR A 88 8.65 21.97 21.07
C THR A 88 8.73 21.51 22.52
N TYR A 89 9.07 22.41 23.44
CA TYR A 89 9.08 22.14 24.87
C TYR A 89 7.68 21.82 25.40
N LYS A 90 6.69 22.65 25.07
CA LYS A 90 5.30 22.40 25.48
C LYS A 90 4.79 21.10 24.89
N LEU A 91 5.07 20.82 23.61
CA LEU A 91 4.70 19.56 22.98
C LEU A 91 5.35 18.36 23.69
N ALA A 92 6.61 18.45 24.11
CA ALA A 92 7.27 17.38 24.87
C ALA A 92 6.56 17.09 26.19
N GLN A 93 6.16 18.14 26.90
CA GLN A 93 5.43 18.02 28.16
C GLN A 93 4.08 17.34 27.97
N GLU A 94 3.31 17.77 26.97
CA GLU A 94 1.94 17.28 26.72
C GLU A 94 1.91 15.89 26.04
N SER A 95 2.94 15.55 25.25
CA SER A 95 3.02 14.26 24.54
C SER A 95 3.64 13.13 25.38
N GLY A 96 4.24 13.44 26.53
CA GLY A 96 5.00 12.47 27.32
C GLY A 96 6.30 11.98 26.64
N LEU A 97 6.71 12.61 25.54
CA LEU A 97 7.93 12.28 24.80
C LEU A 97 9.11 13.12 25.29
N PRO A 98 10.33 12.55 25.38
CA PRO A 98 11.52 13.32 25.72
C PRO A 98 11.77 14.47 24.71
N LEU A 99 12.16 15.65 25.22
CA LEU A 99 12.50 16.79 24.38
C LEU A 99 13.61 16.48 23.36
N SER A 100 14.56 15.62 23.74
CA SER A 100 15.64 15.13 22.87
C SER A 100 15.10 14.33 21.69
N THR A 101 14.03 13.54 21.90
CA THR A 101 13.33 12.77 20.87
C THR A 101 12.67 13.71 19.87
N ILE A 102 11.89 14.68 20.33
CA ILE A 102 11.20 15.64 19.46
C ILE A 102 12.19 16.52 18.68
N THR A 103 13.23 17.02 19.36
CA THR A 103 14.28 17.82 18.71
C THR A 103 15.03 17.00 17.67
N SER A 104 15.39 15.76 18.00
CA SER A 104 16.03 14.85 17.04
C SER A 104 15.12 14.51 15.88
N LEU A 105 13.81 14.37 16.11
CA LEU A 105 12.81 14.07 15.08
C LEU A 105 12.79 15.19 14.02
N PHE A 106 12.64 16.45 14.46
CA PHE A 106 12.65 17.60 13.57
C PHE A 106 14.01 17.88 12.93
N ARG A 107 15.11 17.64 13.64
CA ARG A 107 16.47 17.87 13.12
C ARG A 107 16.90 16.84 12.09
N LYS A 108 16.61 15.56 12.34
CA LYS A 108 17.01 14.46 11.44
C LYS A 108 16.09 14.32 10.24
N GLY A 109 14.89 14.91 10.28
CA GLY A 109 13.91 14.77 9.20
C GLY A 109 13.33 13.35 9.13
N ASN A 110 13.36 12.60 10.23
CA ASN A 110 12.89 11.23 10.24
C ASN A 110 11.37 11.20 10.35
N CYS A 111 10.72 10.30 9.59
CA CYS A 111 9.30 10.02 9.78
C CYS A 111 9.10 9.37 11.17
N PRO A 112 8.22 9.91 12.03
CA PRO A 112 7.91 9.27 13.31
C PRO A 112 7.25 7.91 13.08
N THR A 113 7.53 6.96 13.96
CA THR A 113 6.76 5.71 14.00
C THR A 113 5.32 6.00 14.44
N ILE A 114 4.37 5.11 14.13
CA ILE A 114 2.95 5.28 14.53
C ILE A 114 2.81 5.58 16.04
N PRO A 115 3.44 4.84 16.97
CA PRO A 115 3.34 5.15 18.41
C PRO A 115 3.89 6.53 18.79
N THR A 116 4.96 6.96 18.11
CA THR A 116 5.55 8.29 18.32
C THR A 116 4.58 9.37 17.82
N LEU A 117 3.98 9.15 16.66
CA LEU A 117 3.00 10.06 16.08
C LEU A 117 1.72 10.14 16.93
N GLU A 118 1.24 9.03 17.48
CA GLU A 118 0.12 9.00 18.43
C GLU A 118 0.41 9.85 19.66
N GLY A 119 1.60 9.72 20.27
CA GLY A 119 2.01 10.57 21.39
C GLY A 119 2.05 12.06 21.02
N LEU A 120 2.58 12.38 19.83
CA LEU A 120 2.60 13.75 19.32
C LEU A 120 1.19 14.31 19.07
N CYS A 121 0.29 13.51 18.50
CA CYS A 121 -1.11 13.89 18.26
C CYS A 121 -1.86 14.09 19.58
N ALA A 122 -1.66 13.19 20.54
CA ALA A 122 -2.20 13.32 21.90
C ALA A 122 -1.72 14.61 22.57
N GLY A 123 -0.42 14.93 22.48
CA GLY A 123 0.12 16.19 23.00
C GLY A 123 -0.39 17.45 22.28
N LEU A 124 -0.78 17.31 21.00
CA LEU A 124 -1.46 18.36 20.24
C LEU A 124 -2.97 18.43 20.53
N GLY A 125 -3.54 17.44 21.23
CA GLY A 125 -4.98 17.32 21.45
C GLY A 125 -5.76 17.16 20.15
N ILE A 126 -5.27 16.30 19.25
CA ILE A 126 -5.96 15.88 18.02
C ILE A 126 -5.92 14.36 17.91
N SER A 127 -6.86 13.79 17.17
CA SER A 127 -6.82 12.37 16.84
C SER A 127 -5.84 12.12 15.67
N LEU A 128 -5.43 10.86 15.52
CA LEU A 128 -4.61 10.46 14.38
C LEU A 128 -5.36 10.62 13.05
N SER A 129 -6.69 10.45 13.04
CA SER A 129 -7.51 10.68 11.83
C SER A 129 -7.54 12.17 11.45
N GLU A 130 -7.65 13.07 12.43
CA GLU A 130 -7.58 14.52 12.20
C GLU A 130 -6.19 14.97 11.73
N PHE A 131 -5.13 14.30 12.21
CA PHE A 131 -3.77 14.58 11.73
C PHE A 131 -3.65 14.38 10.22
N PHE A 132 -4.21 13.28 9.71
CA PHE A 132 -4.20 12.92 8.28
C PHE A 132 -5.24 13.67 7.43
N TYR A 133 -6.13 14.43 8.06
CA TYR A 133 -7.17 15.18 7.36
C TYR A 133 -6.62 16.52 6.84
N GLU A 134 -6.37 16.67 5.54
CA GLU A 134 -5.96 17.95 4.96
C GLU A 134 -7.16 18.85 4.62
N PRO A 135 -6.99 20.19 4.59
CA PRO A 135 -8.02 21.08 4.05
C PRO A 135 -8.29 20.70 2.59
N GLY A 136 -9.51 20.24 2.30
CA GLY A 136 -9.90 19.68 0.99
C GLY A 136 -10.17 18.17 1.00
N ASP A 137 -9.74 17.44 2.03
CA ASP A 137 -10.18 16.06 2.30
C ASP A 137 -11.41 16.05 3.20
N GLU A 138 -12.24 17.08 3.10
CA GLU A 138 -13.47 17.16 3.88
C GLU A 138 -14.39 16.00 3.50
N ILE A 139 -14.36 14.91 4.27
CA ILE A 139 -15.41 13.89 4.21
C ILE A 139 -16.65 14.60 4.73
N PRO A 140 -17.67 14.81 3.89
CA PRO A 140 -18.89 15.47 4.35
C PRO A 140 -19.47 14.60 5.47
N ASN A 141 -19.43 15.13 6.69
CA ASN A 141 -19.89 14.44 7.89
C ASN A 141 -21.37 14.76 8.19
N ASP A 142 -22.06 15.39 7.24
CA ASP A 142 -23.48 15.64 7.31
C ASP A 142 -24.26 14.33 7.27
N GLU A 143 -25.44 14.35 7.90
CA GLU A 143 -26.26 13.15 8.06
C GLU A 143 -26.83 12.66 6.72
N GLU A 144 -27.01 13.57 5.76
CA GLU A 144 -27.51 13.27 4.42
C GLU A 144 -26.47 12.46 3.62
N THR A 145 -25.20 12.87 3.61
CA THR A 145 -24.09 12.16 2.98
C THR A 145 -23.91 10.77 3.57
N LYS A 146 -24.00 10.63 4.91
CA LYS A 146 -23.94 9.32 5.56
C LYS A 146 -25.06 8.40 5.10
N GLN A 147 -26.29 8.92 5.04
CA GLN A 147 -27.44 8.15 4.57
C GLN A 147 -27.31 7.78 3.09
N LEU A 148 -26.81 8.68 2.26
CA LEU A 148 -26.53 8.43 0.85
C LEU A 148 -25.51 7.29 0.69
N LEU A 149 -24.38 7.34 1.42
CA LEU A 149 -23.36 6.30 1.39
C LEU A 149 -23.88 4.95 1.90
N ALA A 150 -24.71 4.95 2.93
CA ALA A 150 -25.34 3.73 3.44
C ALA A 150 -26.25 3.09 2.39
N LYS A 151 -27.11 3.88 1.74
CA LYS A 151 -27.97 3.42 0.64
C LYS A 151 -27.14 2.96 -0.55
N TRP A 152 -26.10 3.71 -0.91
CA TRP A 152 -25.17 3.36 -1.98
C TRP A 152 -24.55 1.98 -1.79
N ASN A 153 -24.14 1.65 -0.57
CA ASN A 153 -23.54 0.35 -0.27
C ASN A 153 -24.49 -0.84 -0.42
N MET A 154 -25.81 -0.62 -0.40
CA MET A 154 -26.82 -1.65 -0.60
C MET A 154 -27.09 -1.97 -2.08
N LEU A 155 -26.64 -1.11 -3.00
CA LEU A 155 -26.91 -1.23 -4.43
C LEU A 155 -25.95 -2.22 -5.11
N SER A 156 -26.46 -2.94 -6.11
CA SER A 156 -25.69 -3.76 -7.03
C SER A 156 -24.81 -2.92 -7.96
N LEU A 157 -23.82 -3.56 -8.59
CA LEU A 157 -22.92 -2.88 -9.53
C LEU A 157 -23.66 -2.23 -10.71
N MET A 158 -24.75 -2.85 -11.18
CA MET A 158 -25.57 -2.32 -12.28
C MET A 158 -26.36 -1.08 -11.85
N GLU A 159 -26.94 -1.10 -10.65
CA GLU A 159 -27.69 0.05 -10.12
C GLU A 159 -26.77 1.24 -9.81
N LYS A 160 -25.59 0.97 -9.24
CA LYS A 160 -24.56 2.01 -9.03
C LYS A 160 -24.17 2.68 -10.34
N LYS A 161 -24.05 1.91 -11.42
CA LYS A 161 -23.73 2.45 -12.75
C LYS A 161 -24.80 3.42 -13.23
N VAL A 162 -26.08 3.04 -13.14
CA VAL A 162 -27.19 3.92 -13.56
C VAL A 162 -27.20 5.21 -12.74
N ILE A 163 -26.99 5.13 -11.42
CA ILE A 163 -26.95 6.34 -10.59
C ILE A 163 -25.74 7.21 -10.94
N PHE A 164 -24.58 6.62 -11.20
CA PHE A 164 -23.42 7.37 -11.69
C PHE A 164 -23.71 8.09 -13.01
N ASP A 165 -24.36 7.42 -13.95
CA ASP A 165 -24.73 8.02 -15.24
C ASP A 165 -25.67 9.21 -15.03
N VAL A 166 -26.65 9.10 -14.13
CA VAL A 166 -27.55 10.22 -13.76
C VAL A 166 -26.78 11.37 -13.12
N ILE A 167 -25.89 11.10 -12.17
CA ILE A 167 -25.08 12.12 -11.50
C ILE A 167 -24.24 12.89 -12.53
N ASN A 168 -23.60 12.18 -13.46
CA ASN A 168 -22.78 12.81 -14.51
C ASN A 168 -23.63 13.72 -15.40
N ILE A 169 -24.81 13.27 -15.83
CA ILE A 169 -25.73 14.09 -16.64
C ILE A 169 -26.10 15.39 -15.91
N VAL A 170 -26.42 15.33 -14.61
CA VAL A 170 -26.82 16.50 -13.83
C VAL A 170 -25.65 17.49 -13.69
N ILE A 171 -24.44 17.01 -13.39
CA ILE A 171 -23.24 17.85 -13.24
C ILE A 171 -22.85 18.50 -14.58
N ASP A 172 -22.95 17.76 -15.68
CA ASP A 172 -22.62 18.28 -17.02
C ASP A 172 -23.61 19.37 -17.48
N ASP A 173 -24.87 19.28 -17.05
CA ASP A 173 -25.92 20.27 -17.36
C ASP A 173 -25.75 21.58 -16.57
N GLU A 174 -25.13 21.54 -15.38
CA GLU A 174 -24.77 22.73 -14.60
C GLU A 174 -23.53 23.45 -15.17
N ASN A 175 -22.48 22.70 -15.53
CA ASN A 175 -21.26 23.27 -16.12
C ASN A 175 -21.49 23.92 -17.50
N SER A 176 -22.54 23.48 -18.21
CA SER A 176 -22.94 24.07 -19.51
C SER A 176 -23.66 25.42 -19.36
N LYS A 177 -24.22 25.71 -18.18
CA LYS A 177 -24.92 26.98 -17.89
C LYS A 177 -23.99 28.07 -17.35
N GLU A 178 -22.87 27.70 -16.74
CA GLU A 178 -21.85 28.66 -16.26
C GLU A 178 -20.87 29.15 -17.35
N ASN A 179 -20.88 28.54 -18.55
CA ASN A 179 -20.05 28.94 -19.69
C ASN A 179 -20.79 29.78 -20.76
N LEU A 180 -21.98 30.30 -20.45
CA LEU A 180 -22.71 31.31 -21.27
C LEU A 180 -22.88 32.62 -20.48
#